data_AF-A0A355S7M9-F1
#
_entry.id   AF-A0A355S7M9-F1
#
_cell.length_a   1.000
_cell.length_b   1.000
_cell.length_c   1.000
_cell.angle_alpha   90.00
_cell.angle_beta   90.00
_cell.angle_gamma   90.00
#
_symmetry.space_group_name_H-M   'P 1'
#
loop_
_entity.id
_entity.type
_entity.pdbx_description
1 polymer ?
#
loop_
_entity_poly.entity_id
_entity_poly.type
_entity_poly.pdbx_seq_one_letter_code
_entity_poly.pdbx_strand_id
1 'polypeptide(L)'
;QGEYGWTHGYYDITADGEPPANSNFILFPSDGTPFRNEENFWDGFSFDWSDASGSAVNPPWTALGDLEGHPSGDNNGVVHWATRRWEVGEDAELALHYSVQKVGAGGNGVTAVLLHNGQQLHSTTIAGDDTSGQTAWSFVDARAGDYIELALSPRGVDGGDNDGSDGSNFYLIIDPTIPENPLQPDGSPFSPGEVSDLRLIDFSYQEGNVTLRWTSNQGQEYQAQQSSDLQNWTNIGATATGAAGGETEIIIPDAPASARYYRLLQL
;
A
#
# COMPACT_ATOMS: atom_id res chain seq x y z
N GLN A 1 1.68 12.60 -16.39
CA GLN A 1 2.50 11.98 -15.33
C GLN A 1 3.14 13.08 -14.48
N GLY A 2 3.27 12.87 -13.17
CA GLY A 2 4.02 13.73 -12.24
C GLY A 2 3.34 15.03 -11.81
N GLU A 3 2.15 15.34 -12.34
CA GLU A 3 1.45 16.58 -12.01
C GLU A 3 0.95 16.52 -10.56
N TYR A 4 1.34 17.51 -9.74
CA TYR A 4 1.05 17.57 -8.30
C TYR A 4 1.45 16.30 -7.50
N GLY A 5 2.49 15.59 -7.95
CA GLY A 5 2.96 14.35 -7.32
C GLY A 5 2.21 13.09 -7.73
N TRP A 6 1.26 13.19 -8.69
CA TRP A 6 0.49 12.03 -9.16
C TRP A 6 1.15 11.31 -10.32
N THR A 7 1.21 9.99 -10.20
CA THR A 7 1.62 9.08 -11.26
C THR A 7 0.57 8.00 -11.49
N HIS A 8 0.53 7.48 -12.71
CA HIS A 8 -0.51 6.60 -13.21
C HIS A 8 0.14 5.36 -13.82
N GLY A 9 -0.38 4.19 -13.48
CA GLY A 9 0.24 2.93 -13.84
C GLY A 9 -0.59 1.74 -13.38
N TYR A 10 0.09 0.64 -13.13
CA TYR A 10 -0.54 -0.58 -12.65
C TYR A 10 0.42 -1.46 -11.86
N TYR A 11 -0.14 -2.40 -11.11
CA TYR A 11 0.58 -3.55 -10.55
C TYR A 11 0.26 -4.80 -11.37
N ASP A 12 1.27 -5.58 -11.76
CA ASP A 12 1.10 -6.90 -12.39
C ASP A 12 1.04 -7.98 -11.30
N ILE A 13 -0.18 -8.30 -10.87
CA ILE A 13 -0.40 -9.27 -9.79
C ILE A 13 -0.11 -10.70 -10.26
N THR A 14 -0.18 -10.97 -11.56
CA THR A 14 0.17 -12.29 -12.09
C THR A 14 1.67 -12.54 -11.97
N ALA A 15 2.49 -11.51 -12.20
CA ALA A 15 3.93 -11.60 -12.04
C ALA A 15 4.37 -11.54 -10.57
N ASP A 16 3.77 -10.65 -9.78
CA ASP A 16 4.33 -10.23 -8.49
C ASP A 16 3.57 -10.74 -7.25
N GLY A 17 2.32 -11.16 -7.43
CA GLY A 17 1.46 -11.60 -6.34
C GLY A 17 0.95 -10.47 -5.43
N GLU A 18 0.31 -10.87 -4.32
CA GLU A 18 -0.28 -9.97 -3.33
C GLU A 18 0.27 -10.20 -1.91
N PRO A 19 0.42 -9.13 -1.10
CA PRO A 19 0.29 -7.72 -1.48
C PRO A 19 1.43 -7.30 -2.43
N PRO A 20 1.19 -6.35 -3.35
CA PRO A 20 2.25 -5.89 -4.24
C PRO A 20 3.34 -5.18 -3.45
N ALA A 21 4.61 -5.44 -3.80
CA ALA A 21 5.70 -4.62 -3.27
C ALA A 21 5.66 -3.23 -3.92
N ASN A 22 5.94 -2.16 -3.16
CA ASN A 22 6.02 -0.79 -3.69
C ASN A 22 6.87 -0.65 -4.97
N SER A 23 7.96 -1.43 -5.03
CA SER A 23 8.91 -1.46 -6.15
C SER A 23 8.33 -2.02 -7.45
N ASN A 24 7.17 -2.68 -7.39
CA ASN A 24 6.57 -3.41 -8.50
C ASN A 24 5.55 -2.57 -9.28
N PHE A 25 5.34 -1.31 -8.90
CA PHE A 25 4.47 -0.42 -9.65
C PHE A 25 5.10 -0.05 -10.98
N ILE A 26 4.35 -0.28 -12.05
CA ILE A 26 4.76 -0.03 -13.41
C ILE A 26 4.02 1.21 -13.91
N LEU A 27 4.79 2.26 -14.21
CA LEU A 27 4.25 3.48 -14.80
C LEU A 27 3.71 3.21 -16.21
N PHE A 28 2.56 3.79 -16.53
CA PHE A 28 2.16 3.88 -17.93
C PHE A 28 3.16 4.76 -18.70
N PRO A 29 3.69 4.28 -19.84
CA PRO A 29 4.54 5.08 -20.72
C PRO A 29 3.88 6.38 -21.12
N SER A 30 4.63 7.48 -21.04
CA SER A 30 4.19 8.76 -21.59
C SER A 30 5.36 9.62 -22.02
N ASP A 31 5.25 10.20 -23.22
CA ASP A 31 6.20 11.18 -23.76
C ASP A 31 5.74 12.64 -23.51
N GLY A 32 4.63 12.83 -22.79
CA GLY A 32 4.03 14.14 -22.51
C GLY A 32 3.15 14.70 -23.63
N THR A 33 2.96 13.97 -24.73
CA THR A 33 2.07 14.35 -25.83
C THR A 33 0.74 13.59 -25.75
N PRO A 34 -0.34 14.09 -26.40
CA PRO A 34 -1.62 13.37 -26.48
C PRO A 34 -1.66 12.37 -27.65
N PHE A 35 -0.51 12.02 -28.25
CA PHE A 35 -0.48 11.16 -29.43
C PHE A 35 0.06 9.78 -29.08
N ARG A 36 -0.83 8.78 -29.09
CA ARG A 36 -0.47 7.41 -28.75
C ARG A 36 0.58 6.81 -29.68
N ASN A 37 1.47 6.03 -29.10
CA ASN A 37 2.46 5.18 -29.78
C ASN A 37 2.96 4.10 -28.79
N GLU A 38 3.95 3.30 -29.16
CA GLU A 38 4.47 2.23 -28.29
C GLU A 38 5.21 2.73 -27.04
N GLU A 39 5.61 4.01 -27.01
CA GLU A 39 6.29 4.69 -25.90
C GLU A 39 5.38 5.71 -25.18
N ASN A 40 4.15 5.94 -25.67
CA ASN A 40 3.18 6.86 -25.07
C ASN A 40 1.77 6.29 -25.12
N PHE A 41 1.25 5.90 -23.96
CA PHE A 41 -0.09 5.31 -23.82
C PHE A 41 -1.17 6.36 -23.55
N TRP A 42 -0.78 7.64 -23.43
CA TRP A 42 -1.67 8.76 -23.18
C TRP A 42 -2.24 9.34 -24.48
N ASP A 43 -3.56 9.48 -24.56
CA ASP A 43 -4.25 10.08 -25.72
C ASP A 43 -4.77 11.51 -25.50
N GLY A 44 -4.47 12.12 -24.36
CA GLY A 44 -5.03 13.40 -23.94
C GLY A 44 -6.20 13.29 -22.96
N PHE A 45 -6.79 12.09 -22.80
CA PHE A 45 -7.92 11.81 -21.92
C PHE A 45 -7.65 10.64 -20.97
N SER A 46 -7.03 9.58 -21.46
CA SER A 46 -6.77 8.36 -20.71
C SER A 46 -5.46 7.67 -21.12
N PHE A 47 -4.95 6.85 -20.21
CA PHE A 47 -3.95 5.84 -20.50
C PHE A 47 -4.64 4.56 -20.98
N ASP A 48 -4.20 4.03 -22.12
CA ASP A 48 -4.60 2.73 -22.66
C ASP A 48 -3.43 2.17 -23.50
N TRP A 49 -3.33 0.85 -23.60
CA TRP A 49 -2.25 0.18 -24.32
C TRP A 49 -2.25 0.56 -25.79
N SER A 50 -1.09 0.91 -26.35
CA SER A 50 -0.97 1.26 -27.77
C SER A 50 0.23 0.65 -28.47
N ASP A 51 0.05 0.34 -29.74
CA ASP A 51 1.14 -0.02 -30.66
C ASP A 51 1.84 1.22 -31.23
N ALA A 52 2.88 1.01 -32.05
CA ALA A 52 3.64 2.08 -32.71
C ALA A 52 2.78 3.00 -33.61
N SER A 53 1.59 2.57 -34.03
CA SER A 53 0.65 3.38 -34.82
C SER A 53 -0.33 4.19 -33.96
N GLY A 54 -0.32 3.99 -32.64
CA GLY A 54 -1.25 4.59 -31.69
C GLY A 54 -2.61 3.88 -31.63
N SER A 55 -2.71 2.67 -32.20
CA SER A 55 -3.90 1.83 -32.12
C SER A 55 -3.93 1.11 -30.78
N ALA A 56 -5.13 1.00 -30.18
CA ALA A 56 -5.29 0.32 -28.90
C ALA A 56 -4.95 -1.17 -29.01
N VAL A 57 -4.19 -1.71 -28.06
CA VAL A 57 -3.76 -3.12 -28.03
C VAL A 57 -4.31 -3.78 -26.78
N ASN A 58 -5.45 -4.46 -26.93
CA ASN A 58 -6.14 -5.13 -25.84
C ASN A 58 -6.41 -6.60 -26.22
N PRO A 59 -6.22 -7.58 -25.31
CA PRO A 59 -5.73 -7.44 -23.93
C PRO A 59 -4.22 -7.14 -23.81
N PRO A 60 -3.74 -6.70 -22.62
CA PRO A 60 -4.52 -6.48 -21.38
C PRO A 60 -5.37 -5.20 -21.43
N TRP A 61 -6.56 -5.21 -20.81
CA TRP A 61 -7.52 -4.09 -20.84
C TRP A 61 -7.25 -3.00 -19.81
N THR A 62 -6.04 -2.95 -19.25
CA THR A 62 -5.73 -2.02 -18.16
C THR A 62 -5.71 -0.59 -18.69
N ALA A 63 -6.64 0.23 -18.23
CA ALA A 63 -6.80 1.61 -18.68
C ALA A 63 -7.11 2.54 -17.52
N LEU A 64 -6.75 3.82 -17.67
CA LEU A 64 -6.89 4.81 -16.60
C LEU A 64 -7.09 6.23 -17.14
N GLY A 65 -8.30 6.77 -16.97
CA GLY A 65 -8.68 8.17 -17.26
C GLY A 65 -8.50 9.09 -16.06
N ASP A 66 -9.21 10.22 -16.03
CA ASP A 66 -9.25 11.15 -14.90
C ASP A 66 -10.06 10.59 -13.71
N LEU A 67 -11.19 9.95 -14.01
CA LEU A 67 -12.09 9.31 -13.07
C LEU A 67 -12.31 7.83 -13.42
N GLU A 68 -12.46 7.53 -14.70
CA GLU A 68 -12.66 6.17 -15.21
C GLU A 68 -11.38 5.34 -15.13
N GLY A 69 -11.53 4.03 -14.99
CA GLY A 69 -10.47 3.06 -15.21
C GLY A 69 -11.02 1.66 -15.41
N HIS A 70 -10.13 0.77 -15.83
CA HIS A 70 -10.44 -0.63 -16.07
C HIS A 70 -9.24 -1.48 -15.62
N PRO A 71 -9.42 -2.48 -14.74
CA PRO A 71 -8.38 -3.47 -14.46
C PRO A 71 -8.17 -4.42 -15.64
N SER A 72 -7.16 -5.28 -15.61
CA SER A 72 -7.15 -6.48 -16.48
C SER A 72 -7.33 -7.71 -15.61
N GLY A 73 -8.04 -8.70 -16.13
CA GLY A 73 -8.41 -9.91 -15.41
C GLY A 73 -7.75 -11.19 -15.94
N ASP A 74 -7.86 -12.26 -15.17
CA ASP A 74 -7.28 -13.57 -15.47
C ASP A 74 -7.81 -14.17 -16.79
N ASN A 75 -9.05 -13.85 -17.15
CA ASN A 75 -9.72 -14.18 -18.39
C ASN A 75 -9.11 -13.51 -19.63
N ASN A 76 -8.22 -12.54 -19.43
CA ASN A 76 -7.41 -11.89 -20.46
C ASN A 76 -5.91 -12.21 -20.34
N GLY A 77 -5.55 -13.17 -19.49
CA GLY A 77 -4.20 -13.74 -19.37
C GLY A 77 -3.31 -13.10 -18.31
N VAL A 78 -3.65 -11.88 -17.84
CA VAL A 78 -2.92 -11.17 -16.78
C VAL A 78 -3.89 -10.38 -15.90
N VAL A 79 -3.67 -10.46 -14.59
CA VAL A 79 -4.34 -9.65 -13.57
C VAL A 79 -3.52 -8.39 -13.33
N HIS A 80 -4.03 -7.26 -13.80
CA HIS A 80 -3.44 -5.95 -13.52
C HIS A 80 -4.37 -5.10 -12.68
N TRP A 81 -3.82 -4.47 -11.65
CA TRP A 81 -4.54 -3.47 -10.89
C TRP A 81 -4.24 -2.07 -11.41
N ALA A 82 -5.20 -1.42 -12.05
CA ALA A 82 -5.04 -0.05 -12.55
C ALA A 82 -4.93 0.92 -11.36
N THR A 83 -3.84 1.68 -11.28
CA THR A 83 -3.44 2.34 -10.02
C THR A 83 -3.10 3.81 -10.24
N ARG A 84 -3.63 4.65 -9.34
CA ARG A 84 -3.24 6.06 -9.15
C ARG A 84 -2.34 6.14 -7.92
N ARG A 85 -1.16 6.71 -8.06
CA ARG A 85 -0.14 6.81 -7.00
C ARG A 85 0.22 8.28 -6.76
N TRP A 86 0.16 8.72 -5.52
CA TRP A 86 0.59 10.04 -5.09
C TRP A 86 1.85 9.95 -4.23
N GLU A 87 2.85 10.77 -4.52
CA GLU A 87 4.06 10.90 -3.70
C GLU A 87 3.87 11.95 -2.60
N VAL A 88 4.15 11.56 -1.38
CA VAL A 88 4.07 12.42 -0.19
C VAL A 88 5.24 13.40 -0.20
N GLY A 89 4.94 14.70 -0.34
CA GLY A 89 5.96 15.73 -0.45
C GLY A 89 6.60 16.14 0.89
N GLU A 90 5.89 15.98 2.00
CA GLU A 90 6.33 16.33 3.35
C GLU A 90 5.65 15.42 4.38
N ASP A 91 6.30 15.23 5.53
CA ASP A 91 5.74 14.47 6.65
C ASP A 91 4.40 15.07 7.10
N ALA A 92 3.35 14.24 7.11
CA ALA A 92 2.00 14.67 7.45
C ALA A 92 1.12 13.51 7.92
N GLU A 93 0.24 13.80 8.87
CA GLU A 93 -0.92 12.96 9.12
C GLU A 93 -1.96 13.22 8.02
N LEU A 94 -2.42 12.17 7.35
CA LEU A 94 -3.32 12.28 6.20
C LEU A 94 -4.62 11.49 6.44
N ALA A 95 -5.74 12.14 6.17
CA ALA A 95 -7.01 11.51 5.94
C ALA A 95 -7.14 11.16 4.45
N LEU A 96 -7.31 9.88 4.16
CA LEU A 96 -7.41 9.34 2.83
C LEU A 96 -8.86 8.98 2.57
N HIS A 97 -9.53 9.65 1.63
CA HIS A 97 -10.89 9.33 1.25
C HIS A 97 -10.92 8.78 -0.17
N TYR A 98 -11.56 7.65 -0.38
CA TYR A 98 -11.69 7.11 -1.73
C TYR A 98 -13.13 6.69 -2.04
N SER A 99 -13.40 6.56 -3.34
CA SER A 99 -14.68 6.11 -3.87
C SER A 99 -14.45 5.11 -4.99
N VAL A 100 -15.40 4.19 -5.16
CA VAL A 100 -15.48 3.28 -6.30
C VAL A 100 -16.94 3.06 -6.70
N GLN A 101 -17.21 3.04 -7.99
CA GLN A 101 -18.53 2.70 -8.56
C GLN A 101 -18.35 2.07 -9.94
N LYS A 102 -19.27 1.21 -10.36
CA LYS A 102 -19.30 0.72 -11.74
C LYS A 102 -19.77 1.83 -12.69
N VAL A 103 -19.17 1.95 -13.89
CA VAL A 103 -19.70 2.87 -14.93
C VAL A 103 -20.98 2.36 -15.58
N GLY A 104 -21.19 1.05 -15.54
CA GLY A 104 -22.40 0.37 -16.00
C GLY A 104 -22.56 -0.97 -15.32
N ALA A 105 -23.80 -1.45 -15.22
CA ALA A 105 -24.10 -2.72 -14.57
C ALA A 105 -23.61 -3.91 -15.41
N GLY A 106 -22.82 -4.79 -14.81
CA GLY A 106 -22.29 -6.01 -15.42
C GLY A 106 -21.11 -6.59 -14.66
N GLY A 107 -20.75 -7.83 -14.96
CA GLY A 107 -19.63 -8.51 -14.30
C GLY A 107 -19.93 -9.03 -12.90
N ASN A 108 -18.92 -9.59 -12.25
CA ASN A 108 -18.91 -10.01 -10.85
C ASN A 108 -18.51 -8.87 -9.90
N GLY A 109 -18.07 -7.72 -10.44
CA GLY A 109 -17.74 -6.53 -9.66
C GLY A 109 -16.25 -6.27 -9.58
N VAL A 110 -15.87 -5.24 -8.83
CA VAL A 110 -14.48 -4.79 -8.71
C VAL A 110 -14.12 -4.51 -7.26
N THR A 111 -12.83 -4.43 -6.97
CA THR A 111 -12.33 -4.02 -5.66
C THR A 111 -11.44 -2.79 -5.79
N ALA A 112 -11.75 -1.73 -5.04
CA ALA A 112 -10.81 -0.63 -4.81
C ALA A 112 -9.94 -0.95 -3.59
N VAL A 113 -8.64 -0.83 -3.74
CA VAL A 113 -7.64 -1.15 -2.72
C VAL A 113 -6.81 0.11 -2.43
N LEU A 114 -6.89 0.60 -1.20
CA LEU A 114 -6.09 1.72 -0.71
C LEU A 114 -4.77 1.18 -0.15
N LEU A 115 -3.65 1.70 -0.65
CA LEU A 115 -2.31 1.23 -0.35
C LEU A 115 -1.43 2.37 0.21
N HIS A 116 -0.48 2.01 1.07
CA HIS A 116 0.66 2.84 1.47
C HIS A 116 1.93 2.04 1.23
N ASN A 117 2.77 2.52 0.31
CA ASN A 117 3.98 1.83 -0.13
C ASN A 117 3.69 0.37 -0.56
N GLY A 118 2.65 0.15 -1.37
CA GLY A 118 2.21 -1.19 -1.82
C GLY A 118 1.53 -2.06 -0.75
N GLN A 119 1.56 -1.68 0.53
CA GLN A 119 0.85 -2.41 1.59
C GLN A 119 -0.60 -1.95 1.70
N GLN A 120 -1.53 -2.89 1.84
CA GLN A 120 -2.95 -2.60 1.94
C GLN A 120 -3.32 -1.99 3.30
N LEU A 121 -3.97 -0.83 3.25
CA LEU A 121 -4.61 -0.20 4.41
C LEU A 121 -6.07 -0.60 4.52
N HIS A 122 -6.79 -0.54 3.40
CA HIS A 122 -8.22 -0.79 3.36
C HIS A 122 -8.64 -1.21 1.93
N SER A 123 -9.79 -1.87 1.80
CA SER A 123 -10.35 -2.24 0.51
C SER A 123 -11.87 -2.24 0.53
N THR A 124 -12.48 -1.90 -0.60
CA THR A 124 -13.94 -1.99 -0.81
C THR A 124 -14.21 -2.77 -2.09
N THR A 125 -14.88 -3.91 -1.96
CA THR A 125 -15.42 -4.67 -3.08
C THR A 125 -16.86 -4.28 -3.32
N ILE A 126 -17.19 -3.96 -4.57
CA ILE A 126 -18.55 -3.64 -5.01
C ILE A 126 -19.03 -4.67 -6.03
N ALA A 127 -20.34 -4.93 -6.06
CA ALA A 127 -20.95 -5.84 -7.03
C ALA A 127 -20.96 -5.22 -8.43
N GLY A 128 -21.06 -6.07 -9.46
CA GLY A 128 -21.09 -5.64 -10.86
C GLY A 128 -22.25 -4.70 -11.22
N ASP A 129 -23.34 -4.72 -10.45
CA ASP A 129 -24.51 -3.84 -10.61
C ASP A 129 -24.48 -2.59 -9.71
N ASP A 130 -23.42 -2.37 -8.93
CA ASP A 130 -23.27 -1.22 -8.04
C ASP A 130 -22.83 0.05 -8.82
N THR A 131 -23.79 0.65 -9.51
CA THR A 131 -23.61 1.95 -10.19
C THR A 131 -23.85 3.15 -9.27
N SER A 132 -24.21 2.92 -7.99
CA SER A 132 -24.36 3.98 -6.99
C SER A 132 -23.03 4.31 -6.31
N GLY A 133 -22.17 3.30 -6.16
CA GLY A 133 -20.85 3.44 -5.61
C GLY A 133 -20.80 3.38 -4.10
N GLN A 134 -19.58 3.22 -3.61
CA GLN A 134 -19.25 3.23 -2.20
C GLN A 134 -18.05 4.14 -1.96
N THR A 135 -18.07 4.80 -0.80
CA THR A 135 -16.95 5.59 -0.30
C THR A 135 -16.42 4.97 0.98
N ALA A 136 -15.12 5.12 1.20
CA ALA A 136 -14.46 4.70 2.42
C ALA A 136 -13.29 5.64 2.71
N TRP A 137 -12.64 5.43 3.84
CA TRP A 137 -11.50 6.25 4.26
C TRP A 137 -10.44 5.43 4.98
N SER A 138 -9.29 6.01 5.24
CA SER A 138 -8.28 5.53 6.19
C SER A 138 -7.45 6.72 6.66
N PHE A 139 -6.77 6.58 7.79
CA PHE A 139 -5.81 7.58 8.25
C PHE A 139 -4.40 6.98 8.24
N VAL A 140 -3.41 7.80 7.90
CA VAL A 140 -1.98 7.42 7.91
C VAL A 140 -1.12 8.54 8.48
N ASP A 141 -0.01 8.15 9.11
CA ASP A 141 1.10 9.05 9.42
C ASP A 141 2.15 8.87 8.33
N ALA A 142 2.11 9.73 7.32
CA ALA A 142 2.91 9.61 6.10
C ALA A 142 4.22 10.39 6.22
N ARG A 143 5.28 9.84 5.64
CA ARG A 143 6.60 10.46 5.57
C ARG A 143 6.91 10.96 4.18
N ALA A 144 7.70 12.02 4.08
CA ALA A 144 8.17 12.51 2.78
C ALA A 144 8.84 11.39 1.98
N GLY A 145 8.40 11.19 0.74
CA GLY A 145 8.86 10.10 -0.14
C GLY A 145 8.03 8.80 -0.04
N ASP A 146 7.07 8.71 0.87
CA ASP A 146 6.08 7.63 0.85
C ASP A 146 5.16 7.76 -0.37
N TYR A 147 4.56 6.63 -0.74
CA TYR A 147 3.53 6.56 -1.77
C TYR A 147 2.18 6.17 -1.19
N ILE A 148 1.15 6.96 -1.48
CA ILE A 148 -0.25 6.63 -1.22
C ILE A 148 -0.92 6.29 -2.54
N GLU A 149 -1.63 5.17 -2.60
CA GLU A 149 -2.11 4.65 -3.86
C GLU A 149 -3.55 4.14 -3.75
N LEU A 150 -4.31 4.32 -4.82
CA LEU A 150 -5.59 3.67 -4.99
C LEU A 150 -5.53 2.79 -6.24
N ALA A 151 -5.62 1.49 -6.01
CA ALA A 151 -5.62 0.47 -7.05
C ALA A 151 -7.04 -0.04 -7.30
N LEU A 152 -7.39 -0.24 -8.57
CA LEU A 152 -8.63 -0.87 -9.01
C LEU A 152 -8.29 -2.30 -9.46
N SER A 153 -8.81 -3.28 -8.73
CA SER A 153 -8.65 -4.71 -8.97
C SER A 153 -9.90 -5.29 -9.66
N PRO A 154 -9.74 -6.28 -10.57
CA PRO A 154 -10.88 -6.99 -11.18
C PRO A 154 -11.55 -7.95 -10.19
N ARG A 155 -11.07 -8.02 -8.94
CA ARG A 155 -11.62 -8.93 -7.94
C ARG A 155 -13.06 -8.56 -7.61
N GLY A 156 -14.00 -9.41 -8.02
CA GLY A 156 -15.42 -9.26 -7.75
C GLY A 156 -15.86 -9.83 -6.40
N VAL A 157 -17.17 -9.77 -6.15
CA VAL A 157 -17.77 -10.26 -4.88
C VAL A 157 -17.71 -11.77 -4.70
N ASP A 158 -17.44 -12.51 -5.77
CA ASP A 158 -17.20 -13.95 -5.77
C ASP A 158 -15.73 -14.32 -5.49
N GLY A 159 -14.85 -13.32 -5.34
CA GLY A 159 -13.42 -13.49 -5.12
C GLY A 159 -12.62 -13.84 -6.39
N GLY A 160 -13.25 -13.87 -7.57
CA GLY A 160 -12.58 -14.11 -8.85
C GLY A 160 -12.05 -12.82 -9.48
N ASP A 161 -10.94 -12.91 -10.22
CA ASP A 161 -10.26 -11.79 -10.86
C ASP A 161 -10.65 -11.62 -12.35
N ASN A 162 -11.92 -11.89 -12.68
CA ASN A 162 -12.45 -11.74 -14.04
C ASN A 162 -12.78 -10.28 -14.32
N ASP A 163 -12.28 -9.72 -15.42
CA ASP A 163 -12.49 -8.29 -15.74
C ASP A 163 -13.73 -7.98 -16.60
N GLY A 164 -14.63 -8.95 -16.74
CA GLY A 164 -15.78 -8.83 -17.61
C GLY A 164 -16.73 -7.71 -17.19
N SER A 165 -16.74 -6.59 -17.92
CA SER A 165 -17.55 -5.39 -17.63
C SER A 165 -17.05 -4.57 -16.44
N ASP A 166 -15.73 -4.51 -16.22
CA ASP A 166 -15.12 -3.92 -15.03
C ASP A 166 -14.79 -2.43 -15.07
N GLY A 167 -15.17 -1.74 -16.15
CA GLY A 167 -15.11 -0.27 -16.21
C GLY A 167 -15.73 0.38 -14.97
N SER A 168 -14.96 1.22 -14.28
CA SER A 168 -15.35 1.79 -12.99
C SER A 168 -14.85 3.23 -12.85
N ASN A 169 -15.62 4.06 -12.16
CA ASN A 169 -15.16 5.35 -11.69
C ASN A 169 -14.55 5.17 -10.31
N PHE A 170 -13.34 5.68 -10.09
CA PHE A 170 -12.68 5.61 -8.80
C PHE A 170 -11.70 6.76 -8.62
N TYR A 171 -11.64 7.31 -7.41
CA TYR A 171 -10.78 8.45 -7.08
C TYR A 171 -10.32 8.39 -5.63
N LEU A 172 -9.21 9.06 -5.37
CA LEU A 172 -8.61 9.24 -4.05
C LEU A 172 -8.47 10.74 -3.78
N ILE A 173 -8.88 11.15 -2.59
CA ILE A 173 -8.66 12.49 -2.03
C ILE A 173 -7.67 12.34 -0.88
N ILE A 174 -6.60 13.15 -0.95
CA ILE A 174 -5.63 13.32 0.12
C ILE A 174 -6.02 14.58 0.89
N ASP A 175 -6.39 14.44 2.16
CA ASP A 175 -6.77 15.56 3.02
C ASP A 175 -5.80 15.65 4.22
N PRO A 176 -5.04 16.74 4.37
CA PRO A 176 -4.16 16.95 5.53
C PRO A 176 -4.92 17.32 6.81
N THR A 177 -6.25 17.38 6.77
CA THR A 177 -7.10 17.72 7.92
C THR A 177 -7.53 16.45 8.65
N ILE A 178 -7.04 16.28 9.87
CA ILE A 178 -7.41 15.16 10.74
C ILE A 178 -8.55 15.59 11.69
N PRO A 179 -9.67 14.85 11.75
CA PRO A 179 -10.73 15.13 12.71
C PRO A 179 -10.30 14.78 14.13
N GLU A 180 -10.99 15.31 15.15
CA GLU A 180 -10.74 14.90 16.54
C GLU A 180 -11.09 13.41 16.75
N ASN A 181 -10.21 12.68 17.45
CA ASN A 181 -10.35 11.24 17.73
C ASN A 181 -10.65 10.40 16.47
N PRO A 182 -9.78 10.46 15.45
CA PRO A 182 -9.99 9.75 14.20
C PRO A 182 -10.04 8.24 14.44
N LEU A 183 -10.98 7.56 13.77
CA LEU A 183 -11.10 6.11 13.80
C LEU A 183 -10.85 5.53 12.41
N GLN A 184 -10.01 4.50 12.36
CA GLN A 184 -9.85 3.66 11.18
C GLN A 184 -11.18 2.96 10.84
N PRO A 185 -11.33 2.41 9.62
CA PRO A 185 -12.55 1.74 9.19
C PRO A 185 -13.01 0.58 10.08
N ASP A 186 -12.08 -0.09 10.75
CA ASP A 186 -12.36 -1.17 11.70
C ASP A 186 -12.81 -0.66 13.08
N GLY A 187 -12.85 0.65 13.28
CA GLY A 187 -13.21 1.33 14.53
C GLY A 187 -12.04 1.51 15.50
N SER A 188 -10.83 1.07 15.16
CA SER A 188 -9.64 1.34 15.97
C SER A 188 -9.25 2.82 15.92
N PRO A 189 -8.71 3.41 17.00
CA PRO A 189 -8.17 4.78 16.95
C PRO A 189 -7.00 4.88 15.98
N PHE A 190 -6.91 5.99 15.23
CA PHE A 190 -5.69 6.33 14.52
C PHE A 190 -4.67 6.94 15.49
N SER A 191 -3.52 6.27 15.60
CA SER A 191 -2.40 6.65 16.46
C SER A 191 -1.20 7.03 15.58
N PRO A 192 -1.02 8.32 15.24
CA PRO A 192 0.12 8.75 14.43
C PRO A 192 1.44 8.43 15.16
N GLY A 193 2.45 7.98 14.40
CA GLY A 193 3.73 7.51 14.94
C GLY A 193 3.78 6.03 15.32
N GLU A 194 2.73 5.25 15.06
CA GLU A 194 2.77 3.78 15.17
C GLU A 194 3.19 3.13 13.83
N VAL A 195 4.35 2.45 13.82
CA VAL A 195 4.73 1.49 12.79
C VAL A 195 3.97 0.18 13.03
N SER A 196 3.09 -0.19 12.09
CA SER A 196 2.28 -1.41 12.12
C SER A 196 3.10 -2.71 12.00
N ASP A 197 4.30 -2.63 11.43
CA ASP A 197 5.22 -3.76 11.28
C ASP A 197 6.46 -3.57 12.17
N LEU A 198 6.37 -4.01 13.43
CA LEU A 198 7.54 -4.19 14.28
C LEU A 198 8.45 -5.27 13.70
N ARG A 199 9.62 -4.84 13.23
CA ARG A 199 10.61 -5.69 12.57
C ARG A 199 11.97 -5.42 13.17
N LEU A 200 12.70 -6.50 13.47
CA LEU A 200 14.12 -6.40 13.79
C LEU A 200 14.91 -6.04 12.52
N ILE A 201 15.61 -4.92 12.57
CA ILE A 201 16.43 -4.38 11.49
C ILE A 201 17.86 -4.91 11.61
N ASP A 202 18.42 -4.90 12.83
CA ASP A 202 19.77 -5.39 13.09
C ASP A 202 19.87 -6.11 14.43
N PHE A 203 20.79 -7.08 14.47
CA PHE A 203 21.17 -7.83 15.66
C PHE A 203 22.68 -8.10 15.64
N SER A 204 23.36 -7.77 16.73
CA SER A 204 24.74 -8.21 16.92
C SER A 204 25.00 -8.64 18.36
N TYR A 205 25.91 -9.61 18.51
CA TYR A 205 26.47 -10.02 19.80
C TYR A 205 27.99 -9.89 19.75
N GLN A 206 28.54 -8.92 20.48
CA GLN A 206 29.99 -8.67 20.52
C GLN A 206 30.44 -8.42 21.96
N GLU A 207 31.47 -9.15 22.39
CA GLU A 207 32.14 -8.95 23.68
C GLU A 207 31.19 -8.95 24.90
N GLY A 208 30.12 -9.74 24.85
CA GLY A 208 29.13 -9.79 25.93
C GLY A 208 27.98 -8.79 25.81
N ASN A 209 27.93 -7.97 24.75
CA ASN A 209 26.86 -7.01 24.53
C ASN A 209 25.93 -7.48 23.40
N VAL A 210 24.62 -7.31 23.58
CA VAL A 210 23.63 -7.48 22.50
C VAL A 210 23.21 -6.10 22.00
N THR A 211 23.37 -5.84 20.71
CA THR A 211 22.78 -4.67 20.05
C THR A 211 21.54 -5.11 19.28
N LEU A 212 20.43 -4.42 19.49
CA LEU A 212 19.17 -4.62 18.77
C LEU A 212 18.76 -3.30 18.14
N ARG A 213 18.46 -3.31 16.84
CA ARG A 213 17.80 -2.20 16.15
C ARG A 213 16.53 -2.69 15.50
N TRP A 214 15.41 -1.99 15.71
CA TRP A 214 14.09 -2.41 15.22
C TRP A 214 13.25 -1.20 14.80
N THR A 215 12.23 -1.43 13.97
CA THR A 215 11.19 -0.43 13.73
C THR A 215 10.36 -0.26 15.01
N SER A 216 10.15 0.97 15.47
CA SER A 216 9.54 1.26 16.77
C SER A 216 8.57 2.44 16.71
N ASN A 217 7.49 2.34 17.47
CA ASN A 217 6.51 3.41 17.66
C ASN A 217 7.07 4.41 18.67
N GLN A 218 7.01 5.70 18.34
CA GLN A 218 7.52 6.73 19.23
C GLN A 218 6.78 6.70 20.58
N GLY A 219 7.51 6.69 21.69
CA GLY A 219 6.93 6.73 23.04
C GLY A 219 6.37 5.39 23.55
N GLN A 220 6.26 4.37 22.69
CA GLN A 220 5.88 3.03 23.09
C GLN A 220 7.03 2.33 23.83
N GLU A 221 6.72 1.57 24.88
CA GLU A 221 7.72 0.80 25.61
C GLU A 221 7.92 -0.59 25.01
N TYR A 222 9.19 -1.00 24.96
CA TYR A 222 9.62 -2.30 24.48
C TYR A 222 10.49 -3.00 25.52
N GLN A 223 10.34 -4.32 25.64
CA GLN A 223 11.18 -5.15 26.49
C GLN A 223 11.92 -6.18 25.64
N ALA A 224 13.25 -6.14 25.68
CA ALA A 224 14.06 -7.21 25.13
C ALA A 224 13.94 -8.46 26.00
N GLN A 225 13.79 -9.61 25.34
CA GLN A 225 13.67 -10.91 25.98
C GLN A 225 14.58 -11.93 25.31
N GLN A 226 15.02 -12.92 26.07
CA GLN A 226 15.78 -14.06 25.59
C GLN A 226 15.07 -15.38 25.90
N SER A 227 15.36 -16.40 25.09
CA SER A 227 14.90 -17.77 25.30
C SER A 227 15.95 -18.80 24.85
N SER A 228 15.92 -19.97 25.49
CA SER A 228 16.68 -21.16 25.06
C SER A 228 15.82 -22.17 24.29
N ASP A 229 14.48 -22.04 24.34
CA ASP A 229 13.52 -23.05 23.86
C ASP A 229 12.34 -22.48 23.04
N LEU A 230 12.29 -21.16 22.82
CA LEU A 230 11.19 -20.41 22.17
C LEU A 230 9.85 -20.42 22.93
N GLN A 231 9.77 -21.07 24.09
CA GLN A 231 8.56 -21.17 24.90
C GLN A 231 8.64 -20.30 26.14
N ASN A 232 9.76 -20.39 26.86
CA ASN A 232 10.01 -19.65 28.09
C ASN A 232 10.90 -18.45 27.77
N TRP A 233 10.37 -17.25 28.03
CA TRP A 233 11.04 -15.99 27.74
C TRP A 233 11.36 -15.26 29.03
N THR A 234 12.58 -14.70 29.11
CA THR A 234 13.05 -13.92 30.26
C THR A 234 13.48 -12.54 29.80
N ASN A 235 13.12 -11.51 30.57
CA ASN A 235 13.49 -10.12 30.28
C ASN A 235 15.00 -9.94 30.44
N ILE A 236 15.60 -9.17 29.55
CA ILE A 236 17.00 -8.76 29.59
C ILE A 236 17.08 -7.24 29.42
N GLY A 237 17.95 -6.60 30.20
CA GLY A 237 18.06 -5.14 30.21
C GLY A 237 16.82 -4.42 30.74
N ALA A 238 16.86 -3.08 30.67
CA ALA A 238 15.72 -2.22 30.98
C ALA A 238 14.72 -2.16 29.80
N THR A 239 13.53 -1.60 30.05
CA THR A 239 12.62 -1.25 28.95
C THR A 239 13.21 -0.12 28.12
N ALA A 240 12.86 -0.09 26.85
CA ALA A 240 13.29 0.91 25.90
C ALA A 240 12.07 1.65 25.36
N THR A 241 12.07 2.97 25.48
CA THR A 241 11.09 3.84 24.85
C THR A 241 11.42 3.98 23.37
N GLY A 242 10.45 3.76 22.50
CA GLY A 242 10.61 3.97 21.06
C GLY A 242 11.00 5.42 20.75
N ALA A 243 12.08 5.58 20.01
CA ALA A 243 12.60 6.87 19.59
C ALA A 243 11.74 7.50 18.49
N ALA A 244 11.87 8.82 18.34
CA ALA A 244 11.33 9.52 17.18
C ALA A 244 12.08 9.08 15.90
N GLY A 245 11.36 8.92 14.78
CA GLY A 245 11.95 8.52 13.50
C GLY A 245 11.74 7.04 13.14
N GLY A 246 10.86 6.33 13.83
CA GLY A 246 10.39 4.99 13.42
C GLY A 246 11.37 3.85 13.66
N GLU A 247 12.56 4.12 14.21
CA GLU A 247 13.56 3.11 14.58
C GLU A 247 14.13 3.38 15.97
N THR A 248 14.41 2.31 16.72
CA THR A 248 15.11 2.38 18.00
C THR A 248 16.28 1.41 18.00
N GLU A 249 17.39 1.82 18.60
CA GLU A 249 18.54 0.98 18.87
C GLU A 249 18.83 0.95 20.37
N ILE A 250 19.10 -0.24 20.91
CA ILE A 250 19.60 -0.42 22.27
C ILE A 250 20.81 -1.34 22.30
N ILE A 251 21.67 -1.10 23.28
CA ILE A 251 22.79 -1.97 23.63
C ILE A 251 22.52 -2.53 25.04
N ILE A 252 22.47 -3.85 25.14
CA ILE A 252 22.26 -4.58 26.39
C ILE A 252 23.60 -5.16 26.83
N PRO A 253 24.24 -4.60 27.87
CA PRO A 253 25.50 -5.11 28.36
C PRO A 253 25.34 -6.41 29.15
N ASP A 254 26.43 -7.17 29.25
CA ASP A 254 26.53 -8.42 30.02
C ASP A 254 25.44 -9.45 29.65
N ALA A 255 25.03 -9.46 28.38
CA ALA A 255 24.04 -10.38 27.86
C ALA A 255 24.58 -11.83 27.88
N PRO A 256 23.75 -12.81 28.29
CA PRO A 256 24.21 -14.19 28.46
C PRO A 256 24.77 -14.79 27.18
N ALA A 257 25.97 -15.37 27.27
CA ALA A 257 26.65 -16.01 26.14
C ALA A 257 25.90 -17.21 25.53
N SER A 258 24.81 -17.67 26.15
CA SER A 258 24.10 -18.90 25.79
C SER A 258 22.64 -18.72 25.37
N ALA A 259 22.15 -17.48 25.20
CA ALA A 259 20.80 -17.30 24.65
C ALA A 259 20.79 -17.69 23.17
N ARG A 260 19.87 -18.59 22.78
CA ARG A 260 19.72 -19.01 21.39
C ARG A 260 18.82 -18.07 20.60
N TYR A 261 17.85 -17.47 21.29
CA TYR A 261 16.83 -16.63 20.67
C TYR A 261 16.66 -15.35 21.46
N TYR A 262 16.48 -14.26 20.73
CA TYR A 262 16.13 -12.95 21.25
C TYR A 262 14.85 -12.47 20.57
N ARG A 263 14.05 -11.68 21.28
CA ARG A 263 12.90 -10.97 20.71
C ARG A 263 12.71 -9.63 21.43
N LEU A 264 11.94 -8.77 20.80
CA LEU A 264 11.35 -7.59 21.43
C LEU A 264 9.87 -7.82 21.66
N LEU A 265 9.42 -7.48 22.86
CA LEU A 265 8.02 -7.47 23.25
C LEU A 265 7.59 -6.01 23.40
N GLN A 266 6.61 -5.58 22.60
CA GLN A 266 5.88 -4.34 22.87
C GLN A 266 5.04 -4.53 24.14
N LEU A 267 5.13 -3.57 25.08
CA LEU A 267 4.47 -3.62 26.39
C LEU A 267 3.07 -2.99 26.40
#